data_AF-A0A4U7E930-F1
#
_entry.id   AF-A0A4U7E930-F1
#
_cell.length_a   1.000
_cell.length_b   1.000
_cell.length_c   1.000
_cell.angle_alpha   90.00
_cell.angle_beta   90.00
_cell.angle_gamma   90.00
#
_symmetry.space_group_name_H-M   'P 1'
#
loop_
_entity.id
_entity.type
_entity.pdbx_description
1 polymer ?
#
loop_
_entity_poly.entity_id
_entity_poly.type
_entity_poly.pdbx_seq_one_letter_code
_entity_poly.pdbx_strand_id
1 'polypeptide(L)'
;GPIWTFDADGTVSKGRDGDARRWTYEDGITRLAKHLFGATGAAIRRGTRIAALHPDDGWHLTTTAGSTHGPFDALLLNPPAPQTAGFLDETGIDAVDRLGEAAGAAEYRTVWTAVLGYDFEVDVPYYALVNTDTDHEVGWIGRE
;
A
#
# COMPACT_ATOMS: atom_id res chain seq x y z
N GLY A 1 1.56 -0.05 -22.42
CA GLY A 1 2.31 0.69 -23.45
C GLY A 1 3.73 0.98 -22.98
N PRO A 2 4.58 1.61 -23.81
CA PRO A 2 5.94 1.97 -23.42
C PRO A 2 5.93 3.07 -22.35
N ILE A 3 7.05 3.20 -21.63
CA ILE A 3 7.27 4.25 -20.64
C ILE A 3 8.26 5.23 -21.24
N TRP A 4 7.88 6.48 -21.30
CA TRP A 4 8.73 7.57 -21.77
C TRP A 4 9.26 8.36 -20.57
N THR A 5 10.17 9.28 -20.81
CA THR A 5 10.82 10.09 -19.78
C THR A 5 10.50 11.56 -19.96
N PHE A 6 10.68 12.34 -18.90
CA PHE A 6 10.73 13.80 -18.96
C PHE A 6 11.84 14.32 -18.05
N ASP A 7 12.29 15.54 -18.32
CA ASP A 7 13.26 16.29 -17.51
C ASP A 7 12.59 17.39 -16.69
N ALA A 8 13.38 18.15 -15.94
CA ALA A 8 12.94 19.27 -15.10
C ALA A 8 12.14 20.36 -15.85
N ASP A 9 12.38 20.54 -17.15
CA ASP A 9 11.64 21.48 -18.00
C ASP A 9 10.34 20.88 -18.57
N GLY A 10 10.06 19.60 -18.28
CA GLY A 10 8.92 18.86 -18.79
C GLY A 10 9.12 18.35 -20.22
N THR A 11 10.36 18.35 -20.74
CA THR A 11 10.65 17.89 -22.11
C THR A 11 10.54 16.37 -22.19
N VAL A 12 9.53 15.90 -22.94
CA VAL A 12 9.26 14.47 -23.08
C VAL A 12 10.18 13.80 -24.12
N SER A 13 10.77 12.66 -23.75
CA SER A 13 11.66 11.86 -24.59
C SER A 13 11.35 10.35 -24.50
N LYS A 14 11.74 9.58 -25.52
CA LYS A 14 11.61 8.12 -25.48
C LYS A 14 12.43 7.55 -24.32
N GLY A 15 11.79 6.70 -23.51
CA GLY A 15 12.47 5.94 -22.47
C GLY A 15 13.28 4.78 -23.05
N ARG A 16 14.00 4.05 -22.18
CA ARG A 16 14.73 2.85 -22.58
C ARG A 16 13.76 1.71 -22.87
N ASP A 17 14.04 0.97 -23.93
CA ASP A 17 13.39 -0.32 -24.15
C ASP A 17 13.76 -1.27 -23.02
N GLY A 18 12.75 -1.78 -22.32
CA GLY A 18 12.91 -2.76 -21.27
C GLY A 18 11.95 -3.91 -21.48
N ASP A 19 12.44 -5.14 -21.33
CA ASP A 19 11.65 -6.36 -21.52
C ASP A 19 10.66 -6.65 -20.37
N ALA A 20 10.63 -5.79 -19.36
CA ALA A 20 9.79 -5.96 -18.17
C ALA A 20 8.31 -5.76 -18.50
N ARG A 21 7.52 -6.83 -18.40
CA ARG A 21 6.05 -6.76 -18.52
C ARG A 21 5.44 -6.22 -17.24
N ARG A 22 4.55 -5.25 -17.41
CA ARG A 22 3.75 -4.66 -16.33
C ARG A 22 2.29 -5.01 -16.56
N TRP A 23 1.58 -5.24 -15.47
CA TRP A 23 0.19 -5.67 -15.49
C TRP A 23 -0.66 -4.65 -14.75
N THR A 24 -1.80 -4.33 -15.34
CA THR A 24 -2.89 -3.60 -14.68
C THR A 24 -4.22 -4.24 -15.10
N TYR A 25 -5.27 -3.99 -14.34
CA TYR A 25 -6.63 -4.34 -14.73
C TYR A 25 -7.28 -3.13 -15.39
N GLU A 26 -7.99 -3.37 -16.49
CA GLU A 26 -8.76 -2.34 -17.20
C GLU A 26 -9.80 -1.67 -16.28
N ASP A 27 -10.43 -2.45 -15.39
CA ASP A 27 -11.39 -1.94 -14.40
C ASP A 27 -10.73 -1.53 -13.06
N GLY A 28 -9.42 -1.29 -13.06
CA GLY A 28 -8.65 -0.84 -11.90
C GLY A 28 -8.07 -1.95 -11.01
N ILE A 29 -6.92 -1.67 -10.40
CA ILE A 29 -6.11 -2.65 -9.65
C ILE A 29 -6.83 -3.25 -8.42
N THR A 30 -7.84 -2.55 -7.88
CA THR A 30 -8.65 -3.06 -6.75
C THR A 30 -9.36 -4.38 -7.05
N ARG A 31 -9.49 -4.73 -8.34
CA ARG A 31 -10.05 -5.99 -8.80
C ARG A 31 -9.33 -7.20 -8.21
N LEU A 32 -8.01 -7.19 -8.10
CA LEU A 32 -7.25 -8.31 -7.54
C LEU A 32 -7.66 -8.59 -6.09
N ALA A 33 -7.67 -7.56 -5.25
CA ALA A 33 -8.04 -7.70 -3.83
C ALA A 33 -9.48 -8.23 -3.69
N LYS A 34 -10.42 -7.74 -4.51
CA LYS A 34 -11.81 -8.22 -4.52
C LYS A 34 -11.90 -9.71 -4.87
N HIS A 35 -11.11 -10.19 -5.84
CA HIS A 35 -11.09 -11.60 -6.20
C HIS A 35 -10.53 -12.46 -5.06
N LEU A 36 -9.42 -12.04 -4.44
CA LEU A 36 -8.83 -12.76 -3.31
C LEU A 36 -9.79 -12.83 -2.11
N PHE A 37 -10.47 -11.73 -1.80
CA PHE A 37 -11.48 -11.69 -0.75
C PHE A 37 -12.74 -12.50 -1.07
N GLY A 38 -13.13 -12.61 -2.34
CA GLY A 38 -14.25 -13.44 -2.76
C GLY A 38 -13.92 -14.94 -2.79
N ALA A 39 -12.64 -15.29 -3.02
CA ALA A 39 -12.18 -16.67 -3.11
C ALA A 39 -11.83 -17.29 -1.75
N THR A 40 -11.68 -16.48 -0.69
CA THR A 40 -11.38 -16.99 0.66
C THR A 40 -12.64 -17.38 1.41
N GLY A 41 -12.54 -18.41 2.25
CA GLY A 41 -13.56 -18.76 3.24
C GLY A 41 -13.47 -17.94 4.53
N ALA A 42 -12.53 -16.99 4.62
CA ALA A 42 -12.33 -16.17 5.81
C ALA A 42 -13.49 -15.20 6.07
N ALA A 43 -13.84 -14.99 7.34
CA ALA A 43 -14.77 -13.96 7.74
C ALA A 43 -14.12 -12.57 7.64
N ILE A 44 -14.59 -11.74 6.71
CA ILE A 44 -14.05 -10.39 6.49
C ILE A 44 -14.92 -9.37 7.22
N ARG A 45 -14.30 -8.59 8.11
CA ARG A 45 -14.94 -7.47 8.83
C ARG A 45 -14.38 -6.14 8.32
N ARG A 46 -15.25 -5.29 7.77
CA ARG A 46 -14.90 -3.93 7.29
C ARG A 46 -15.43 -2.90 8.29
N GLY A 47 -14.84 -1.71 8.30
CA GLY A 47 -15.18 -0.68 9.27
C GLY A 47 -14.76 -1.05 10.71
N THR A 48 -13.85 -2.01 10.84
CA THR A 48 -13.35 -2.51 12.13
C THR A 48 -11.89 -2.10 12.26
N ARG A 49 -11.65 -0.92 12.86
CA ARG A 49 -10.29 -0.46 13.14
C ARG A 49 -9.84 -1.02 14.49
N ILE A 50 -8.80 -1.85 14.47
CA ILE A 50 -8.17 -2.35 15.69
C ILE A 50 -7.34 -1.21 16.31
N ALA A 51 -7.41 -1.12 17.63
CA ALA A 51 -6.75 -0.11 18.45
C ALA A 51 -5.71 -0.71 19.40
N ALA A 52 -5.93 -1.92 19.92
CA ALA A 52 -5.01 -2.57 20.83
C ALA A 52 -5.06 -4.10 20.71
N LEU A 53 -3.95 -4.74 21.06
CA LEU A 53 -3.79 -6.19 21.15
C LEU A 53 -3.55 -6.59 22.60
N HIS A 54 -4.25 -7.61 23.08
CA HIS A 54 -4.13 -8.07 24.47
C HIS A 54 -3.96 -9.60 24.51
N PRO A 55 -2.83 -10.11 25.04
CA PRO A 55 -2.66 -11.53 25.29
C PRO A 55 -3.34 -11.93 26.62
N ASP A 56 -4.34 -12.81 26.56
CA ASP A 56 -5.03 -13.39 27.73
C ASP A 56 -5.69 -14.73 27.32
N ASP A 57 -5.06 -15.86 27.65
CA ASP A 57 -5.46 -17.22 27.19
C ASP A 57 -5.85 -17.26 25.70
N GLY A 58 -5.03 -16.61 24.87
CA GLY A 58 -5.29 -16.30 23.47
C GLY A 58 -5.11 -14.81 23.16
N TRP A 59 -5.44 -14.41 21.94
CA TRP A 59 -5.33 -13.03 21.48
C TRP A 59 -6.69 -12.34 21.45
N HIS A 60 -6.79 -11.21 22.14
CA HIS A 60 -7.93 -10.32 22.12
C HIS A 60 -7.59 -9.01 21.41
N LEU A 61 -8.55 -8.53 20.61
CA LEU A 61 -8.41 -7.30 19.83
C LEU A 61 -9.46 -6.30 20.28
N THR A 62 -9.04 -5.10 20.69
CA THR A 62 -9.96 -4.00 21.00
C THR A 62 -10.05 -3.07 19.79
N THR A 63 -11.26 -2.71 19.39
CA THR A 63 -11.47 -1.74 18.31
C THR A 63 -11.47 -0.31 18.82
N THR A 64 -11.29 0.66 17.94
CA THR A 64 -11.45 2.08 18.29
C THR A 64 -12.88 2.44 18.74
N ALA A 65 -13.86 1.58 18.47
CA ALA A 65 -15.24 1.72 18.94
C ALA A 65 -15.46 1.06 20.32
N GLY A 66 -14.42 0.47 20.92
CA GLY A 66 -14.48 -0.19 22.22
C GLY A 66 -15.02 -1.62 22.19
N SER A 67 -15.29 -2.19 21.02
CA SER A 67 -15.68 -3.60 20.90
C SER A 67 -14.47 -4.52 20.98
N THR A 68 -14.64 -5.72 21.54
CA THR A 68 -13.59 -6.74 21.64
C THR A 68 -13.86 -7.91 20.70
N HIS A 69 -12.81 -8.47 20.11
CA HIS A 69 -12.85 -9.69 19.29
C HIS A 69 -11.81 -10.70 19.81
N GLY A 70 -12.14 -12.00 19.73
CA GLY A 70 -11.29 -13.09 20.21
C GLY A 70 -12.02 -14.00 21.23
N PRO A 71 -11.31 -14.92 21.89
CA PRO A 71 -9.87 -15.16 21.72
C PRO A 71 -9.55 -15.72 20.32
N PHE A 72 -8.37 -15.38 19.80
CA PHE A 72 -7.78 -16.03 18.63
C PHE A 72 -6.50 -16.77 19.04
N ASP A 73 -6.25 -17.94 18.44
CA ASP A 73 -5.03 -18.70 18.74
C ASP A 73 -3.75 -18.02 18.22
N ALA A 74 -3.87 -17.21 17.15
CA ALA A 74 -2.77 -16.52 16.51
C ALA A 74 -3.21 -15.22 15.82
N LEU A 75 -2.26 -14.30 15.64
CA LEU A 75 -2.44 -13.06 14.89
C LEU A 75 -1.44 -12.96 13.73
N LEU A 76 -1.91 -12.47 12.59
CA LEU A 76 -1.07 -12.05 11.47
C LEU A 76 -1.31 -10.55 11.23
N LEU A 77 -0.26 -9.75 11.42
CA LEU A 77 -0.31 -8.30 11.22
C LEU A 77 0.18 -7.96 9.81
N ASN A 78 -0.67 -7.30 9.03
CA ASN A 78 -0.34 -6.71 7.73
C ASN A 78 -0.51 -5.17 7.59
N PRO A 79 -0.70 -4.34 8.64
CA PRO A 79 -0.56 -2.89 8.51
C PRO A 79 0.85 -2.46 8.07
N PRO A 80 1.04 -1.20 7.62
CA PRO A 80 2.36 -0.61 7.44
C PRO A 80 3.24 -0.79 8.68
N ALA A 81 4.54 -1.00 8.48
CA ALA A 81 5.44 -1.41 9.57
C ALA A 81 5.44 -0.47 10.78
N PRO A 82 5.39 0.88 10.64
CA PRO A 82 5.28 1.76 11.80
C PRO A 82 4.00 1.57 12.62
N GLN A 83 2.88 1.21 11.97
CA GLN A 83 1.63 0.90 12.69
C GLN A 83 1.71 -0.46 13.38
N THR A 84 2.37 -1.44 12.74
CA THR A 84 2.64 -2.75 13.33
C THR A 84 3.54 -2.65 14.56
N ALA A 85 4.57 -1.81 14.53
CA ALA A 85 5.45 -1.56 15.68
C ALA A 85 4.66 -1.09 16.91
N GLY A 86 3.81 -0.08 16.75
CA GLY A 86 2.97 0.42 17.85
C GLY A 86 2.07 -0.66 18.47
N PHE A 87 1.50 -1.56 17.66
CA PHE A 87 0.73 -2.68 18.20
C PHE A 87 1.56 -3.68 18.99
N LEU A 88 2.82 -3.94 18.57
CA LEU A 88 3.70 -4.91 19.22
C LEU A 88 4.22 -4.37 20.55
N ASP A 89 4.64 -3.10 20.58
CA ASP A 89 5.17 -2.44 21.78
C ASP A 89 4.13 -2.41 22.92
N GLU A 90 2.84 -2.25 22.58
CA GLU A 90 1.75 -2.23 23.55
C GLU A 90 1.40 -3.60 24.16
N THR A 91 1.91 -4.71 23.60
CA THR A 91 1.62 -6.05 24.12
C THR A 91 2.32 -6.37 25.45
N GLY A 92 3.45 -5.71 25.72
CA GLY A 92 4.30 -5.98 26.89
C GLY A 92 4.98 -7.37 26.88
N ILE A 93 5.09 -8.02 25.71
CA ILE A 93 5.77 -9.32 25.57
C ILE A 93 7.21 -9.08 25.11
N ASP A 94 8.18 -9.26 26.01
CA ASP A 94 9.62 -9.08 25.71
C ASP A 94 10.09 -9.81 24.44
N ALA A 95 9.48 -10.97 24.14
CA ALA A 95 9.85 -11.78 22.98
C ALA A 95 9.51 -11.13 21.63
N VAL A 96 8.57 -10.19 21.58
CA VAL A 96 8.15 -9.51 20.33
C VAL A 96 8.73 -8.10 20.18
N ASP A 97 9.39 -7.56 21.20
CA ASP A 97 10.01 -6.22 21.16
C ASP A 97 10.99 -6.07 19.99
N ARG A 98 11.83 -7.10 19.73
CA ARG A 98 12.75 -7.09 18.58
C ARG A 98 12.03 -6.98 17.23
N LEU A 99 10.81 -7.52 17.12
CA LEU A 99 9.99 -7.37 15.91
C LEU A 99 9.39 -5.97 15.84
N GLY A 100 8.97 -5.39 16.97
CA GLY A 100 8.53 -4.00 17.07
C GLY A 100 9.62 -3.03 16.64
N GLU A 101 10.83 -3.15 17.19
CA GLU A 101 12.00 -2.36 16.82
C GLU A 101 12.33 -2.47 15.32
N ALA A 102 12.36 -3.69 14.78
CA ALA A 102 12.63 -3.93 13.36
C ALA A 102 11.54 -3.32 12.45
N ALA A 103 10.28 -3.40 12.85
CA ALA A 103 9.17 -2.79 12.12
C ALA A 103 9.21 -1.26 12.19
N GLY A 104 9.58 -0.69 13.35
CA GLY A 104 9.70 0.75 13.56
C GLY A 104 10.87 1.38 12.80
N ALA A 105 11.94 0.62 12.55
CA ALA A 105 13.10 1.06 11.76
C ALA A 105 12.83 1.12 10.24
N ALA A 106 11.70 0.59 9.75
CA ALA A 106 11.38 0.59 8.34
C ALA A 106 10.96 2.00 7.86
N GLU A 107 11.69 2.54 6.90
CA GLU A 107 11.41 3.87 6.35
C GLU A 107 10.28 3.83 5.30
N TYR A 108 9.34 4.77 5.43
CA TYR A 108 8.28 5.01 4.46
C TYR A 108 8.42 6.42 3.93
N ARG A 109 8.32 6.57 2.61
CA ARG A 109 8.24 7.87 1.96
C ARG A 109 6.79 8.29 1.78
N THR A 110 6.49 9.55 2.08
CA THR A 110 5.22 10.16 1.70
C THR A 110 5.20 10.41 0.20
N VAL A 111 4.10 10.04 -0.46
CA VAL A 111 3.88 10.28 -1.89
C VAL A 111 2.54 10.99 -2.06
N TRP A 112 2.54 12.11 -2.79
CA TRP A 112 1.33 12.79 -3.21
C TRP A 112 0.84 12.20 -4.54
N THR A 113 -0.47 12.07 -4.68
CA THR A 113 -1.10 11.55 -5.91
C THR A 113 -2.27 12.44 -6.28
N ALA A 114 -2.32 12.84 -7.56
CA ALA A 114 -3.45 13.54 -8.15
C ALA A 114 -4.02 12.69 -9.28
N VAL A 115 -5.34 12.72 -9.44
CA VAL A 115 -6.06 12.06 -10.53
C VAL A 115 -6.78 13.12 -11.33
N LEU A 116 -6.52 13.17 -12.64
CA LEU A 116 -7.07 14.16 -13.56
C LEU A 116 -7.98 13.45 -14.55
N GLY A 117 -9.30 13.67 -14.40
CA GLY A 117 -10.30 13.16 -15.33
C GLY A 117 -10.56 14.19 -16.43
N TYR A 118 -10.30 13.82 -17.67
CA TYR A 118 -10.56 14.65 -18.84
C TYR A 118 -11.80 14.14 -19.58
N ASP A 119 -12.53 15.05 -20.21
CA ASP A 119 -13.64 14.75 -21.14
C ASP A 119 -13.15 14.48 -22.57
N PHE A 120 -11.83 14.49 -22.77
CA PHE A 120 -11.15 14.17 -24.02
C PHE A 120 -10.09 13.10 -23.82
N GLU A 121 -9.75 12.41 -24.90
CA GLU A 121 -8.68 11.41 -24.92
C GLU A 121 -7.32 12.08 -25.16
N VAL A 122 -6.30 11.62 -24.42
CA VAL A 122 -4.91 12.01 -24.65
C VAL A 122 -4.26 10.99 -25.58
N ASP A 123 -4.12 11.32 -26.85
CA ASP A 123 -3.48 10.45 -27.86
C ASP A 123 -1.96 10.66 -27.87
N VAL A 124 -1.26 9.86 -27.06
CA VAL A 124 0.21 9.86 -26.95
C VAL A 124 0.76 8.45 -27.07
N PRO A 125 1.97 8.26 -27.63
CA PRO A 125 2.54 6.95 -27.91
C PRO A 125 3.07 6.21 -26.67
N TYR A 126 2.85 6.75 -25.47
CA TYR A 126 3.31 6.19 -24.21
C TYR A 126 2.15 5.97 -23.23
N TYR A 127 2.35 4.99 -22.36
CA TYR A 127 1.45 4.70 -21.25
C TYR A 127 1.79 5.55 -20.02
N ALA A 128 3.07 5.82 -19.79
CA ALA A 128 3.51 6.56 -18.62
C ALA A 128 4.76 7.38 -18.91
N LEU A 129 4.99 8.37 -18.05
CA LEU A 129 6.17 9.20 -17.99
C LEU A 129 6.87 9.02 -16.64
N VAL A 130 8.19 8.88 -16.67
CA VAL A 130 9.03 8.87 -15.47
C VAL A 130 10.00 10.04 -15.51
N ASN A 131 10.16 10.73 -14.39
CA ASN A 131 11.19 11.76 -14.30
C ASN A 131 12.58 11.11 -14.35
N THR A 132 13.48 11.69 -15.11
CA THR A 132 14.89 11.28 -15.19
C THR A 132 15.79 11.97 -14.17
N ASP A 133 15.32 13.05 -13.57
CA ASP A 133 15.99 13.78 -12.51
C ASP A 133 15.17 13.78 -11.21
N THR A 134 15.67 14.52 -10.22
CA THR A 134 15.00 14.74 -8.92
C THR A 134 14.54 16.18 -8.75
N ASP A 135 14.67 17.00 -9.79
CA ASP A 135 14.47 18.45 -9.72
C ASP A 135 13.03 18.83 -10.07
N HIS A 136 12.30 17.96 -10.81
CA HIS A 136 10.86 18.11 -11.00
C HIS A 136 10.05 17.58 -9.81
N GLU A 137 9.02 18.33 -9.39
CA GLU A 137 8.11 17.95 -8.28
C GLU A 137 7.29 16.66 -8.53
N VAL A 138 7.25 16.18 -9.78
CA VAL A 138 6.47 15.03 -10.21
C VAL A 138 7.45 13.95 -10.61
N GLY A 139 7.43 12.80 -9.93
CA GLY A 139 8.30 11.68 -10.25
C GLY A 139 7.75 10.71 -11.29
N TRP A 140 6.42 10.65 -11.43
CA TRP A 140 5.73 9.68 -12.29
C TRP A 140 4.35 10.16 -12.70
N ILE A 141 4.00 9.91 -13.97
CA ILE A 141 2.65 10.09 -14.51
C ILE A 141 2.26 8.78 -15.19
N GLY A 142 1.20 8.15 -14.71
CA GLY A 142 0.59 7.00 -15.37
C GLY A 142 -0.73 7.40 -16.01
N ARG A 143 -1.07 6.76 -17.13
CA ARG A 143 -2.43 6.76 -17.65
C ARG A 143 -3.20 5.58 -17.04
N GLU A 144 -4.45 5.78 -16.69
CA GLU A 144 -5.42 4.69 -16.46
C GLU A 144 -6.40 4.64 -17.61
#